data_AF-A0A7K7B0V3-F1
#
_entry.id   AF-A0A7K7B0V3-F1
#
_cell.length_a   1.000
_cell.length_b   1.000
_cell.length_c   1.000
_cell.angle_alpha   90.00
_cell.angle_beta   90.00
_cell.angle_gamma   90.00
#
_symmetry.space_group_name_H-M   'P 1'
#
loop_
_entity.id
_entity.type
_entity.pdbx_description
1 polymer ?
#
loop_
_entity_poly.entity_id
_entity_poly.type
_entity_poly.pdbx_seq_one_letter_code
_entity_poly.pdbx_strand_id
1 'polypeptide(L)'
;LTVLGKAYEFFQICDMEGKGFITRQDMQRLHPELPLSLEELEKVFVTLDADGNGSLTPKEFTTGFSEFLLGQMALKKEMWQSEDETACLQKREKSMSDDEDEEQQFSNLMERLGAKKILEDENDVKQLWLQLKKDEPHLLSNFEELLARIIAQFHEADNEKNELECALKKKIAAYDEEIQHLYEEMDEQIKKEKEQFILKDTERFQCYSRELECKLLLKEEELEQLVQKQQKLEQQCTELLSDKQETKVENSKLKLTNQELLRDLEKTSHELTLAQQQLLMLQDESTRLHEEKEM
;
A
#
# COMPACT_ATOMS: atom_id res chain seq x y z
N LEU A 1 -7.94 -28.60 18.53
CA LEU A 1 -7.44 -28.53 17.14
C LEU A 1 -8.61 -28.81 16.20
N THR A 2 -9.20 -27.73 15.72
CA THR A 2 -10.46 -27.66 14.96
C THR A 2 -10.35 -28.38 13.60
N VAL A 3 -11.44 -29.01 13.14
CA VAL A 3 -11.56 -29.68 11.83
C VAL A 3 -11.09 -28.77 10.67
N LEU A 4 -11.26 -27.45 10.82
CA LEU A 4 -10.73 -26.44 9.90
C LEU A 4 -9.20 -26.45 9.75
N GLY A 5 -8.44 -26.70 10.82
CA GLY A 5 -6.98 -26.73 10.77
C GLY A 5 -6.47 -27.89 9.91
N LYS A 6 -7.07 -29.08 10.08
CA LYS A 6 -6.76 -30.24 9.23
C LYS A 6 -7.19 -30.02 7.77
N ALA A 7 -8.36 -29.42 7.54
CA ALA A 7 -8.83 -29.12 6.18
C ALA A 7 -7.87 -28.15 5.46
N TYR A 8 -7.29 -27.19 6.18
CA TYR A 8 -6.32 -26.25 5.62
C TYR A 8 -4.96 -26.89 5.31
N GLU A 9 -4.47 -27.78 6.18
CA GLU A 9 -3.26 -28.58 5.92
C GLU A 9 -3.44 -29.47 4.68
N PHE A 10 -4.61 -30.13 4.55
CA PHE A 10 -4.94 -30.91 3.35
C PHE A 10 -5.00 -30.05 2.09
N PHE A 11 -5.55 -28.84 2.17
CA PHE A 11 -5.57 -27.91 1.03
C PHE A 11 -4.15 -27.57 0.54
N GLN A 12 -3.20 -27.36 1.45
CA GLN A 12 -1.80 -27.10 1.09
C GLN A 12 -1.09 -28.30 0.47
N ILE A 13 -1.43 -29.52 0.91
CA ILE A 13 -0.91 -30.75 0.30
C ILE A 13 -1.44 -30.89 -1.14
N CYS A 14 -2.70 -30.52 -1.37
CA CYS A 14 -3.32 -30.58 -2.69
C CYS A 14 -2.81 -29.50 -3.67
N ASP A 15 -2.47 -28.31 -3.16
CA ASP A 15 -1.98 -27.18 -3.95
C ASP A 15 -0.44 -27.10 -3.94
N MET A 16 0.22 -28.14 -4.45
CA MET A 16 1.70 -28.23 -4.51
C MET A 16 2.34 -27.11 -5.34
N GLU A 17 1.59 -26.53 -6.28
CA GLU A 17 2.03 -25.44 -7.16
C GLU A 17 1.77 -24.05 -6.54
N GLY A 18 1.12 -23.96 -5.37
CA GLY A 18 0.87 -22.71 -4.64
C GLY A 18 -0.02 -21.72 -5.39
N LYS A 19 -0.94 -22.23 -6.21
CA LYS A 19 -1.81 -21.44 -7.09
C LYS A 19 -2.95 -20.75 -6.32
N GLY A 20 -3.24 -21.20 -5.11
CA GLY A 20 -4.33 -20.71 -4.26
C GLY A 20 -5.70 -21.27 -4.63
N PHE A 21 -5.76 -22.23 -5.55
CA PHE A 21 -6.95 -22.96 -5.97
C PHE A 21 -6.56 -24.35 -6.46
N ILE A 22 -7.43 -25.34 -6.25
CA ILE A 22 -7.18 -26.73 -6.65
C ILE A 22 -7.99 -27.04 -7.91
N THR A 23 -7.30 -27.46 -8.98
CA THR A 23 -7.97 -27.89 -10.22
C THR A 23 -8.25 -29.40 -10.21
N ARG A 24 -9.11 -29.88 -11.10
CA ARG A 24 -9.40 -31.32 -11.25
C ARG A 24 -8.15 -32.16 -11.48
N GLN A 25 -7.20 -31.62 -12.23
CA GLN A 25 -5.92 -32.29 -12.50
C GLN A 25 -5.04 -32.40 -11.25
N ASP A 26 -5.09 -31.40 -10.36
CA ASP A 26 -4.36 -31.40 -9.10
C ASP A 26 -4.95 -32.45 -8.14
N MET A 27 -6.28 -32.61 -8.10
CA MET A 27 -6.92 -33.71 -7.36
C MET A 27 -6.57 -35.08 -7.92
N GLN A 28 -6.65 -35.29 -9.24
CA GLN A 28 -6.30 -36.57 -9.87
C GLN A 28 -4.85 -37.00 -9.62
N ARG A 29 -3.93 -36.06 -9.37
CA ARG A 29 -2.53 -36.34 -8.99
C ARG A 29 -2.38 -36.89 -7.57
N LEU A 30 -3.37 -36.73 -6.70
CA LEU A 30 -3.39 -37.24 -5.31
C LEU A 30 -4.00 -38.64 -5.18
N HIS A 31 -4.49 -39.20 -6.29
CA HIS A 31 -4.93 -40.59 -6.37
C HIS A 31 -3.93 -41.64 -5.84
N PRO A 32 -2.58 -41.51 -5.97
CA PRO A 32 -1.64 -42.45 -5.37
C PRO A 32 -1.44 -42.27 -3.86
N GLU A 33 -1.82 -41.13 -3.29
CA GLU A 33 -1.62 -40.81 -1.86
C GLU A 33 -2.88 -40.97 -1.01
N LEU A 34 -4.05 -41.05 -1.65
CA LEU A 34 -5.35 -41.21 -1.00
C LEU A 34 -6.00 -42.56 -1.38
N PRO A 35 -6.66 -43.25 -0.44
CA PRO A 35 -7.36 -44.52 -0.69
C PRO A 35 -8.72 -44.30 -1.39
N LEU A 36 -8.76 -43.49 -2.45
CA LEU A 36 -9.98 -43.15 -3.20
C LEU A 36 -9.76 -43.38 -4.70
N SER A 37 -10.75 -43.95 -5.37
CA SER A 37 -10.71 -44.13 -6.82
C SER A 37 -10.88 -42.79 -7.57
N LEU A 38 -10.38 -42.71 -8.80
CA LEU A 38 -10.51 -41.51 -9.65
C LEU A 38 -11.97 -41.06 -9.81
N GLU A 39 -12.93 -41.99 -9.86
CA GLU A 39 -14.36 -41.67 -9.95
C GLU A 39 -14.93 -41.10 -8.65
N GLU A 40 -14.47 -41.58 -7.50
CA GLU A 40 -14.87 -41.04 -6.19
C GLU A 40 -14.28 -39.66 -5.96
N LEU A 41 -13.06 -39.43 -6.43
CA LEU A 41 -12.40 -38.15 -6.32
C LEU A 41 -13.04 -37.07 -7.23
N GLU A 42 -13.48 -37.45 -8.44
CA GLU A 42 -14.27 -36.56 -9.30
C GLU A 42 -15.63 -36.24 -8.67
N LYS A 43 -16.29 -37.21 -8.02
CA LYS A 43 -17.54 -36.96 -7.29
C LYS A 43 -17.35 -35.99 -6.12
N VAL A 44 -16.27 -36.16 -5.35
CA VAL A 44 -15.89 -35.24 -4.27
C VAL A 44 -15.58 -33.85 -4.82
N PHE A 45 -14.84 -33.75 -5.92
CA PHE A 45 -14.57 -32.48 -6.58
C PHE A 45 -15.86 -31.76 -6.97
N VAL A 46 -16.80 -32.45 -7.62
CA VAL A 46 -18.09 -31.88 -8.03
C VAL A 46 -18.97 -31.48 -6.83
N THR A 47 -18.85 -32.16 -5.69
CA THR A 47 -19.59 -31.77 -4.48
C THR A 47 -18.97 -30.59 -3.75
N LEU A 48 -17.65 -30.41 -3.86
CA LEU A 48 -16.93 -29.27 -3.28
C LEU A 48 -17.00 -28.02 -4.18
N ASP A 49 -17.11 -28.19 -5.50
CA ASP A 49 -17.16 -27.14 -6.53
C ASP A 49 -18.59 -26.58 -6.65
N ALA A 50 -19.01 -25.83 -5.62
CA ALA A 50 -20.37 -25.33 -5.51
C ALA A 50 -20.74 -24.31 -6.60
N ASP A 51 -19.76 -23.59 -7.15
CA ASP A 51 -19.96 -22.63 -8.23
C ASP A 51 -19.72 -23.22 -9.64
N GLY A 52 -19.22 -24.46 -9.70
CA GLY A 52 -19.05 -25.23 -10.94
C GLY A 52 -18.01 -24.62 -11.88
N ASN A 53 -17.09 -23.81 -11.35
CA ASN A 53 -16.11 -23.08 -12.14
C ASN A 53 -14.88 -23.96 -12.50
N GLY A 54 -14.80 -25.19 -11.97
CA GLY A 54 -13.70 -26.13 -12.21
C GLY A 54 -12.43 -25.88 -11.40
N SER A 55 -12.50 -25.03 -10.36
CA SER A 55 -11.39 -24.63 -9.47
C SER A 55 -11.88 -24.48 -8.03
N LEU A 56 -11.42 -25.33 -7.13
CA LEU A 56 -11.80 -25.26 -5.72
C LEU A 56 -11.01 -24.18 -5.00
N THR A 57 -11.71 -23.16 -4.50
CA THR A 57 -11.10 -22.16 -3.62
C THR A 57 -10.92 -22.71 -2.19
N PRO A 58 -10.01 -22.14 -1.38
CA PRO A 58 -9.79 -22.60 0.00
C PRO A 58 -11.05 -22.56 0.86
N LYS A 59 -11.96 -21.62 0.57
CA LYS A 59 -13.24 -21.48 1.29
C LYS A 59 -14.22 -22.60 0.94
N GLU A 60 -14.30 -22.96 -0.34
CA GLU A 60 -15.14 -24.07 -0.81
C GLU A 60 -14.62 -25.41 -0.29
N PHE A 61 -13.29 -25.62 -0.35
CA PHE A 61 -12.66 -26.82 0.16
C PHE A 61 -12.88 -26.99 1.66
N THR A 62 -12.60 -25.96 2.47
CA THR A 62 -12.75 -26.06 3.93
C THR A 62 -14.20 -26.22 4.38
N THR A 63 -15.13 -25.54 3.72
CA THR A 63 -16.57 -25.63 4.05
C THR A 63 -17.10 -27.00 3.67
N GLY A 64 -16.93 -27.43 2.41
CA GLY A 64 -17.47 -28.70 1.94
C GLY A 64 -16.76 -29.91 2.57
N PHE A 65 -15.46 -29.83 2.86
CA PHE A 65 -14.73 -30.90 3.58
C PHE A 65 -15.20 -31.02 5.04
N SER A 66 -15.54 -29.90 5.69
CA SER A 66 -16.11 -29.94 7.03
C SER A 66 -17.50 -30.56 7.06
N GLU A 67 -18.35 -30.24 6.07
CA GLU A 67 -19.68 -30.83 5.91
C GLU A 67 -19.62 -32.32 5.56
N PHE A 68 -18.67 -32.73 4.70
CA PHE A 68 -18.44 -34.13 4.37
C PHE A 68 -18.01 -34.96 5.59
N LEU A 69 -17.08 -34.43 6.41
CA LEU A 69 -16.67 -35.07 7.66
C LEU A 69 -17.83 -35.15 8.67
N LEU A 70 -18.65 -34.10 8.78
CA LEU A 70 -19.88 -34.05 9.59
C LEU A 70 -20.92 -35.07 9.12
N GLY A 71 -21.06 -35.28 7.81
CA GLY A 71 -21.94 -36.29 7.23
C GLY A 71 -21.47 -37.73 7.51
N GLN A 72 -20.16 -37.99 7.44
CA GLN A 72 -19.60 -39.32 7.71
C GLN A 72 -19.70 -39.73 9.19
N MET A 73 -19.58 -38.78 10.12
CA MET A 73 -19.74 -39.05 11.55
C MET A 73 -21.21 -39.33 11.94
N ALA A 74 -22.19 -38.83 11.17
CA ALA A 74 -23.60 -39.17 11.34
C ALA A 74 -23.91 -40.60 10.84
N LEU A 75 -23.36 -41.02 9.70
CA LEU A 75 -23.52 -42.39 9.17
C LEU A 75 -22.83 -43.46 10.03
N LYS A 76 -21.72 -43.13 10.69
CA LYS A 76 -20.99 -44.07 11.58
C LYS A 76 -21.70 -44.29 12.92
N LYS A 77 -22.67 -43.45 13.28
CA LYS A 77 -23.46 -43.55 14.52
C LYS A 77 -24.60 -44.57 14.44
N GLU A 78 -25.01 -44.97 13.23
CA GLU A 78 -26.06 -46.00 13.03
C GLU A 78 -25.51 -47.44 13.03
N MET A 79 -24.18 -47.63 13.05
CA MET A 79 -23.57 -48.96 12.99
C MET A 79 -23.18 -49.58 14.36
N TRP A 80 -23.52 -48.92 15.48
CA TRP A 80 -23.20 -49.39 16.86
C TRP A 80 -24.45 -49.68 17.71
N GLN A 81 -25.58 -49.99 17.08
CA GLN A 81 -26.80 -50.43 17.76
C GLN A 81 -27.29 -51.77 17.21
N SER A 82 -26.47 -52.81 17.34
CA SER A 82 -26.97 -54.17 17.33
C SER A 82 -26.00 -55.02 18.14
N GLU A 83 -26.56 -55.88 18.98
CA GLU A 83 -25.89 -56.89 19.83
C GLU A 83 -25.35 -56.35 21.18
N ASP A 84 -26.19 -56.39 22.23
CA ASP A 84 -26.06 -57.45 23.23
C ASP A 84 -27.28 -57.54 24.16
N GLU A 85 -28.11 -58.56 23.94
CA GLU A 85 -29.06 -59.10 24.91
C GLU A 85 -28.45 -60.42 25.42
N THR A 86 -27.95 -60.48 26.66
CA THR A 86 -27.97 -61.70 27.50
C THR A 86 -27.82 -61.37 29.00
N ALA A 87 -28.97 -61.33 29.66
CA ALA A 87 -29.30 -61.93 30.95
C ALA A 87 -28.37 -61.83 32.20
N CYS A 88 -29.01 -61.30 33.27
CA CYS A 88 -29.08 -61.82 34.65
C CYS A 88 -28.08 -61.30 35.71
N LEU A 89 -28.54 -60.49 36.67
CA LEU A 89 -29.00 -60.96 38.01
C LEU A 89 -29.35 -59.83 38.99
N GLN A 90 -30.56 -59.96 39.55
CA GLN A 90 -30.98 -59.61 40.92
C GLN A 90 -31.09 -58.15 41.37
N LYS A 91 -32.31 -57.62 41.17
CA LYS A 91 -33.16 -57.05 42.23
C LYS A 91 -32.72 -57.48 43.65
N ARG A 92 -32.24 -56.53 44.44
CA ARG A 92 -32.40 -56.55 45.90
C ARG A 92 -33.26 -55.36 46.30
N GLU A 93 -34.49 -55.66 46.69
CA GLU A 93 -35.42 -54.73 47.28
C GLU A 93 -34.89 -54.23 48.64
N LYS A 94 -34.79 -52.90 48.75
CA LYS A 94 -35.42 -52.07 49.78
C LYS A 94 -35.02 -52.29 51.25
N SER A 95 -34.25 -51.33 51.77
CA SER A 95 -34.50 -50.72 53.09
C SER A 95 -34.14 -49.23 53.00
N MET A 96 -35.14 -48.40 52.73
CA MET A 96 -35.03 -46.94 52.65
C MET A 96 -35.28 -46.39 54.06
N SER A 97 -34.22 -46.00 54.77
CA SER A 97 -34.29 -45.13 55.96
C SER A 97 -32.91 -44.76 56.51
N ASP A 98 -31.90 -45.62 56.38
CA ASP A 98 -30.56 -45.37 56.95
C ASP A 98 -29.58 -44.75 55.94
N ASP A 99 -29.76 -45.00 54.63
CA ASP A 99 -28.84 -44.52 53.58
C ASP A 99 -28.82 -42.98 53.43
N GLU A 100 -29.94 -42.29 53.65
CA GLU A 100 -30.01 -40.82 53.52
C GLU A 100 -29.24 -40.10 54.64
N ASP A 101 -29.29 -40.61 55.88
CA ASP A 101 -28.54 -40.06 57.00
C ASP A 101 -27.03 -40.35 56.87
N GLU A 102 -26.66 -41.50 56.30
CA GLU A 102 -25.26 -41.84 55.99
C GLU A 102 -24.69 -40.95 54.86
N GLU A 103 -25.48 -40.68 53.83
CA GLU A 103 -25.13 -39.75 52.73
C GLU A 103 -24.87 -38.33 53.22
N GLN A 104 -25.74 -37.84 54.10
CA GLN A 104 -25.63 -36.49 54.65
C GLN A 104 -24.41 -36.35 55.55
N GLN A 105 -24.07 -37.39 56.32
CA GLN A 105 -22.87 -37.40 57.18
C GLN A 105 -21.58 -37.38 56.36
N PHE A 106 -21.50 -38.18 55.30
CA PHE A 106 -20.37 -38.16 54.37
C PHE A 106 -20.26 -36.80 53.66
N SER A 107 -21.39 -36.26 53.18
CA SER A 107 -21.44 -34.94 52.53
C SER A 107 -20.98 -33.82 53.46
N ASN A 108 -21.40 -33.83 54.73
CA ASN A 108 -20.96 -32.86 55.73
C ASN A 108 -19.47 -33.00 56.05
N LEU A 109 -18.92 -34.22 56.06
CA LEU A 109 -17.48 -34.45 56.20
C LEU A 109 -16.71 -33.89 55.01
N MET A 110 -17.14 -34.18 53.78
CA MET A 110 -16.52 -33.68 52.55
C MET A 110 -16.58 -32.15 52.44
N GLU A 111 -17.67 -31.53 52.91
CA GLU A 111 -17.79 -30.08 53.02
C GLU A 111 -16.85 -29.50 54.07
N ARG A 112 -16.77 -30.11 55.26
CA ARG A 112 -15.86 -29.69 56.34
C ARG A 112 -14.39 -29.81 55.95
N LEU A 113 -14.05 -30.86 55.19
CA LEU A 113 -12.70 -31.07 54.68
C LEU A 113 -12.40 -30.24 53.41
N GLY A 114 -13.41 -29.58 52.81
CA GLY A 114 -13.23 -28.79 51.58
C GLY A 114 -12.89 -29.64 50.35
N ALA A 115 -13.30 -30.91 50.34
CA ALA A 115 -12.94 -31.93 49.36
C ALA A 115 -13.77 -31.90 48.07
N LYS A 116 -14.96 -31.28 48.14
CA LYS A 116 -16.01 -31.32 47.10
C LYS A 116 -15.62 -30.76 45.72
N LYS A 117 -14.53 -29.97 45.67
CA LYS A 117 -14.01 -29.39 44.42
C LYS A 117 -12.77 -30.11 43.88
N ILE A 118 -12.25 -31.07 44.64
CA ILE A 118 -10.93 -31.68 44.43
C ILE A 118 -11.08 -33.13 43.93
N LEU A 119 -12.06 -33.85 44.47
CA LEU A 119 -12.32 -35.24 44.10
C LEU A 119 -13.45 -35.28 43.07
N GLU A 120 -13.11 -35.60 41.82
CA GLU A 120 -14.09 -35.75 40.73
C GLU A 120 -14.94 -37.02 40.91
N ASP A 121 -14.38 -38.08 41.51
CA ASP A 121 -15.06 -39.35 41.82
C ASP A 121 -15.08 -39.62 43.33
N GLU A 122 -16.14 -39.17 44.01
CA GLU A 122 -16.32 -39.34 45.46
C GLU A 122 -16.84 -40.74 45.84
N ASN A 123 -17.27 -41.55 44.86
CA ASN A 123 -17.97 -42.81 45.08
C ASN A 123 -17.12 -43.87 45.79
N ASP A 124 -15.84 -44.00 45.44
CA ASP A 124 -14.95 -45.01 46.03
C ASP A 124 -14.55 -44.63 47.47
N VAL A 125 -14.31 -43.34 47.71
CA VAL A 125 -14.00 -42.79 49.04
C VAL A 125 -15.20 -42.95 49.97
N LYS A 126 -16.40 -42.71 49.43
CA LYS A 126 -17.67 -42.90 50.12
C LYS A 126 -17.94 -44.35 50.46
N GLN A 127 -17.76 -45.28 49.51
CA GLN A 127 -17.91 -46.70 49.78
C GLN A 127 -16.94 -47.19 50.86
N LEU A 128 -15.69 -46.74 50.82
CA LEU A 128 -14.69 -47.08 51.83
C LEU A 128 -15.04 -46.49 53.21
N TRP A 129 -15.53 -45.24 53.26
CA TRP A 129 -15.98 -44.61 54.51
C TRP A 129 -17.18 -45.36 55.13
N LEU A 130 -18.15 -45.78 54.32
CA LEU A 130 -19.31 -46.55 54.77
C LEU A 130 -18.92 -47.95 55.25
N GLN A 131 -17.98 -48.62 54.57
CA GLN A 131 -17.44 -49.92 54.99
C GLN A 131 -16.66 -49.82 56.30
N LEU A 132 -15.76 -48.84 56.43
CA LEU A 132 -15.00 -48.60 57.66
C LEU A 132 -15.90 -48.28 58.86
N LYS A 133 -16.98 -47.52 58.64
CA LYS A 133 -17.97 -47.21 59.67
C LYS A 133 -18.73 -48.45 60.16
N LYS A 134 -18.99 -49.43 59.28
CA LYS A 134 -19.74 -50.67 59.58
C LYS A 134 -18.86 -51.77 60.18
N ASP A 135 -17.66 -51.97 59.64
CA ASP A 135 -16.79 -53.09 60.00
C ASP A 135 -15.76 -52.73 61.08
N GLU A 136 -15.16 -51.53 61.03
CA GLU A 136 -14.08 -51.12 61.95
C GLU A 136 -14.16 -49.63 62.36
N PRO A 137 -15.06 -49.25 63.29
CA PRO A 137 -15.30 -47.85 63.65
C PRO A 137 -14.11 -47.15 64.34
N HIS A 138 -13.16 -47.92 64.89
CA HIS A 138 -11.95 -47.39 65.52
C HIS A 138 -10.93 -46.86 64.50
N LEU A 139 -11.00 -47.29 63.24
CA LEU A 139 -10.10 -46.88 62.16
C LEU A 139 -10.63 -45.66 61.39
N LEU A 140 -11.91 -45.33 61.54
CA LEU A 140 -12.58 -44.23 60.85
C LEU A 140 -11.91 -42.88 61.13
N SER A 141 -11.51 -42.61 62.39
CA SER A 141 -10.82 -41.36 62.75
C SER A 141 -9.47 -41.21 62.04
N ASN A 142 -8.71 -42.29 61.88
CA ASN A 142 -7.42 -42.27 61.18
C ASN A 142 -7.62 -42.05 59.68
N PHE A 143 -8.70 -42.61 59.13
CA PHE A 143 -9.08 -42.40 57.73
C PHE A 143 -9.52 -40.95 57.48
N GLU A 144 -10.33 -40.36 58.37
CA GLU A 144 -10.72 -38.95 58.30
C GLU A 144 -9.53 -38.00 58.45
N GLU A 145 -8.57 -38.29 59.32
CA GLU A 145 -7.32 -37.53 59.46
C GLU A 145 -6.43 -37.65 58.21
N LEU A 146 -6.36 -38.86 57.63
CA LEU A 146 -5.65 -39.08 56.37
C LEU A 146 -6.28 -38.27 55.23
N LEU A 147 -7.60 -38.29 55.10
CA LEU A 147 -8.32 -37.48 54.12
C LEU A 147 -8.08 -35.99 54.36
N ALA A 148 -8.15 -35.51 55.60
CA ALA A 148 -7.87 -34.12 55.94
C ALA A 148 -6.46 -33.70 55.52
N ARG A 149 -5.46 -34.56 55.75
CA ARG A 149 -4.08 -34.29 55.35
C ARG A 149 -3.89 -34.30 53.83
N ILE A 150 -4.49 -35.26 53.12
CA ILE A 150 -4.42 -35.34 51.65
C ILE A 150 -5.07 -34.10 51.03
N ILE A 151 -6.24 -33.70 51.53
CA ILE A 151 -6.98 -32.55 51.00
C ILE A 151 -6.23 -31.24 51.32
N ALA A 152 -5.62 -31.13 52.51
CA ALA A 152 -4.77 -29.99 52.84
C ALA A 152 -3.55 -29.89 51.91
N GLN A 153 -2.87 -31.01 51.63
CA GLN A 153 -1.76 -31.05 50.67
C GLN A 153 -2.19 -30.72 49.25
N PHE A 154 -3.39 -31.14 48.84
CA PHE A 154 -3.93 -30.77 47.54
C PHE A 154 -4.23 -29.27 47.45
N HIS A 155 -4.84 -28.68 48.49
CA HIS A 155 -5.08 -27.24 48.55
C HIS A 155 -3.77 -26.43 48.53
N GLU A 156 -2.74 -26.89 49.23
CA GLU A 156 -1.42 -26.27 49.20
C GLU A 156 -0.83 -26.30 47.77
N ALA A 157 -0.87 -27.47 47.11
CA ALA A 157 -0.42 -27.61 45.73
C ALA A 157 -1.24 -26.78 44.72
N ASP A 158 -2.56 -26.68 44.88
CA ASP A 158 -3.40 -25.84 44.03
C ASP A 158 -3.11 -24.34 44.25
N ASN A 159 -2.90 -23.93 45.49
CA ASN A 159 -2.49 -22.57 45.81
C ASN A 159 -1.12 -22.22 45.18
N GLU A 160 -0.12 -23.08 45.33
CA GLU A 160 1.19 -22.91 44.69
C GLU A 160 1.07 -22.83 43.16
N LYS A 161 0.27 -23.71 42.55
CA LYS A 161 -0.04 -23.66 41.12
C LYS A 161 -0.65 -22.31 40.74
N ASN A 162 -1.66 -21.85 41.47
CA ASN A 162 -2.33 -20.58 41.20
C ASN A 162 -1.39 -19.37 41.35
N GLU A 163 -0.49 -19.40 42.35
CA GLU A 163 0.55 -18.38 42.53
C GLU A 163 1.54 -18.35 41.36
N LEU A 164 2.02 -19.53 40.93
CA LEU A 164 2.90 -19.65 39.77
C LEU A 164 2.20 -19.18 38.49
N GLU A 165 0.94 -19.56 38.28
CA GLU A 165 0.14 -19.07 37.15
C GLU A 165 -0.02 -17.55 37.19
N CYS A 166 -0.28 -16.95 38.35
CA CYS A 166 -0.37 -15.49 38.50
C CYS A 166 0.97 -14.82 38.19
N ALA A 167 2.08 -15.37 38.68
CA ALA A 167 3.42 -14.86 38.41
C ALA A 167 3.77 -14.93 36.92
N LEU A 168 3.42 -16.04 36.26
CA LEU A 168 3.62 -16.24 34.84
C LEU A 168 2.76 -15.27 34.02
N LYS A 169 1.48 -15.12 34.34
CA LYS A 169 0.59 -14.13 33.70
C LYS A 169 1.12 -12.71 33.84
N LYS A 170 1.63 -12.32 35.02
CA LYS A 170 2.27 -11.01 35.23
C LYS A 170 3.53 -10.84 34.38
N LYS A 171 4.34 -11.89 34.24
CA LYS A 171 5.54 -11.86 33.38
C LYS A 171 5.18 -11.72 31.91
N ILE A 172 4.16 -12.43 31.44
CA ILE A 172 3.63 -12.28 30.07
C ILE A 172 3.16 -10.85 29.85
N ALA A 173 2.33 -10.31 30.74
CA ALA A 173 1.83 -8.94 30.62
C ALA A 173 2.96 -7.90 30.59
N ALA A 174 3.99 -8.06 31.42
CA ALA A 174 5.15 -7.18 31.41
C ALA A 174 5.94 -7.26 30.09
N TYR A 175 6.11 -8.45 29.51
CA TYR A 175 6.75 -8.59 28.19
C TYR A 175 5.87 -8.01 27.08
N ASP A 176 4.55 -8.18 27.15
CA ASP A 176 3.62 -7.60 26.17
C ASP A 176 3.67 -6.05 26.22
N GLU A 177 3.74 -5.46 27.42
CA GLU A 177 3.93 -4.01 27.61
C GLU A 177 5.29 -3.53 27.06
N GLU A 178 6.38 -4.25 27.31
CA GLU A 178 7.71 -3.90 26.79
C GLU A 178 7.75 -3.98 25.25
N ILE A 179 7.13 -5.01 24.67
CA ILE A 179 6.99 -5.17 23.24
C ILE A 179 6.16 -4.02 22.64
N GLN A 180 5.04 -3.65 23.28
CA GLN A 180 4.21 -2.52 22.84
C GLN A 180 4.99 -1.20 22.88
N HIS A 181 5.70 -0.92 23.98
CA HIS A 181 6.54 0.28 24.09
C HIS A 181 7.60 0.32 22.98
N LEU A 182 8.26 -0.80 22.67
CA LEU A 182 9.25 -0.85 21.61
C LEU A 182 8.65 -0.58 20.22
N TYR A 183 7.44 -1.10 19.95
CA TYR A 183 6.73 -0.79 18.71
C TYR A 183 6.33 0.68 18.62
N GLU A 184 5.83 1.27 19.71
CA GLU A 184 5.49 2.69 19.78
C GLU A 184 6.72 3.58 19.53
N GLU A 185 7.85 3.26 20.17
CA GLU A 185 9.11 4.00 19.98
C GLU A 185 9.61 3.89 18.54
N MET A 186 9.59 2.69 17.96
CA MET A 186 9.96 2.48 16.56
C MET A 186 9.04 3.26 15.61
N ASP A 187 7.73 3.24 15.85
CA ASP A 187 6.75 3.99 15.04
C ASP A 187 6.96 5.51 15.14
N GLU A 188 7.28 6.02 16.33
CA GLU A 188 7.66 7.42 16.50
C GLU A 188 8.94 7.78 15.75
N GLN A 189 9.96 6.93 15.80
CA GLN A 189 11.21 7.14 15.06
C GLN A 189 10.94 7.15 13.55
N ILE A 190 10.18 6.18 13.04
CA ILE A 190 9.80 6.11 11.63
C ILE A 190 9.03 7.38 11.21
N LYS A 191 8.11 7.88 12.05
CA LYS A 191 7.39 9.13 11.78
C LYS A 191 8.34 10.33 11.73
N LYS A 192 9.21 10.49 12.73
CA LYS A 192 10.20 11.59 12.80
C LYS A 192 11.14 11.58 11.59
N GLU A 193 11.64 10.41 11.19
CA GLU A 193 12.52 10.29 10.01
C GLU A 193 11.78 10.60 8.71
N LYS A 194 10.54 10.12 8.54
CA LYS A 194 9.70 10.45 7.38
C LYS A 194 9.43 11.94 7.29
N GLU A 195 9.05 12.59 8.38
CA GLU A 195 8.81 14.03 8.43
C GLU A 195 10.09 14.82 8.11
N GLN A 196 11.23 14.43 8.70
CA GLN A 196 12.51 15.07 8.42
C GLN A 196 12.94 14.92 6.96
N PHE A 197 12.70 13.75 6.37
CA PHE A 197 12.97 13.50 4.95
C PHE A 197 12.11 14.39 4.05
N ILE A 198 10.79 14.45 4.31
CA ILE A 198 9.86 15.30 3.54
C ILE A 198 10.24 16.77 3.66
N LEU A 199 10.61 17.24 4.85
CA LEU A 199 11.01 18.63 5.07
C LEU A 199 12.29 18.96 4.28
N LYS A 200 13.32 18.12 4.36
CA LYS A 200 14.56 18.29 3.59
C LYS A 200 14.33 18.27 2.07
N ASP A 201 13.45 17.40 1.59
CA ASP A 201 13.12 17.32 0.17
C ASP A 201 12.36 18.58 -0.30
N THR A 202 11.39 19.03 0.50
CA THR A 202 10.64 20.26 0.24
C THR A 202 11.56 21.49 0.24
N GLU A 203 12.48 21.60 1.19
CA GLU A 203 13.47 22.68 1.25
C GLU A 203 14.38 22.68 0.01
N ARG A 204 14.88 21.50 -0.40
CA ARG A 204 15.68 21.36 -1.62
C ARG A 204 14.91 21.80 -2.86
N PHE A 205 13.66 21.35 -2.99
CA PHE A 205 12.80 21.73 -4.09
C PHE A 205 12.53 23.25 -4.11
N GLN A 206 12.24 23.85 -2.96
CA GLN A 206 12.04 25.29 -2.84
C GLN A 206 13.30 26.08 -3.19
N CYS A 207 14.47 25.66 -2.70
CA CYS A 207 15.76 26.27 -3.06
C CYS A 207 16.01 26.20 -4.57
N TYR A 208 15.76 25.03 -5.16
CA TYR A 208 15.91 24.84 -6.60
C TYR A 208 14.93 25.69 -7.41
N SER A 209 13.66 25.76 -7.00
CA SER A 209 12.65 26.61 -7.64
C SER A 209 13.06 28.07 -7.61
N ARG A 210 13.49 28.58 -6.44
CA ARG A 210 13.95 29.96 -6.29
C ARG A 210 15.17 30.27 -7.15
N GLU A 211 16.12 29.34 -7.25
CA GLU A 211 17.29 29.51 -8.12
C GLU A 211 16.88 29.61 -9.60
N LEU A 212 15.93 28.78 -10.02
CA LEU A 212 15.41 28.79 -11.39
C LEU A 212 14.64 30.08 -11.68
N GLU A 213 13.81 30.54 -10.75
CA GLU A 213 13.10 31.83 -10.83
C GLU A 213 14.09 33.00 -10.94
N CYS A 214 15.17 33.02 -10.15
CA CYS A 214 16.20 34.05 -10.26
C CYS A 214 16.89 34.03 -11.62
N LYS A 215 17.21 32.84 -12.17
CA LYS A 215 17.79 32.71 -13.51
C LYS A 215 16.81 33.17 -14.60
N LEU A 216 15.53 32.89 -14.43
CA LEU A 216 14.47 33.31 -15.35
C LEU A 216 14.36 34.83 -15.36
N LEU A 217 14.30 35.47 -14.18
CA LEU A 217 14.26 36.93 -14.05
C LEU A 217 15.48 37.61 -14.69
N LEU A 218 16.69 37.08 -14.47
CA LEU A 218 17.89 37.61 -15.12
C LEU A 218 17.83 37.48 -16.65
N LYS A 219 17.29 36.37 -17.17
CA LYS A 219 17.11 36.18 -18.61
C LYS A 219 16.03 37.09 -19.18
N GLU A 220 14.96 37.36 -18.44
CA GLU A 220 13.95 38.36 -18.81
C GLU A 220 14.56 39.76 -18.90
N GLU A 221 15.38 40.16 -17.92
CA GLU A 221 16.08 41.46 -17.95
C GLU A 221 17.04 41.57 -19.15
N GLU A 222 17.81 40.52 -19.44
CA GLU A 222 18.67 40.47 -20.63
C GLU A 222 17.86 40.61 -21.93
N LEU A 223 16.69 39.95 -22.02
CA LEU A 223 15.80 40.04 -23.17
C LEU A 223 15.23 41.44 -23.33
N GLU A 224 14.81 42.08 -22.24
CA GLU A 224 14.33 43.47 -22.27
C GLU A 224 15.42 44.43 -22.78
N GLN A 225 16.67 44.25 -22.32
CA GLN A 225 17.81 45.05 -22.81
C GLN A 225 18.06 44.84 -24.30
N LEU A 226 17.98 43.59 -24.77
CA LEU A 226 18.12 43.26 -26.20
C LEU A 226 16.99 43.89 -27.04
N VAL A 227 15.75 43.83 -26.56
CA VAL A 227 14.60 44.47 -27.21
C VAL A 227 14.79 45.97 -27.30
N GLN A 228 15.21 46.64 -26.22
CA GLN A 228 15.49 48.08 -26.24
C GLN A 228 16.61 48.43 -27.23
N LYS A 229 17.66 47.61 -27.32
CA LYS A 229 18.75 47.81 -28.28
C LYS A 229 18.27 47.61 -29.71
N GLN A 230 17.44 46.59 -29.96
CA GLN A 230 16.84 46.33 -31.26
C GLN A 230 15.98 47.52 -31.70
N GLN A 231 15.10 48.03 -30.83
CA GLN A 231 14.26 49.20 -31.13
C GLN A 231 15.09 50.43 -31.50
N LYS A 232 16.19 50.69 -30.79
CA LYS A 232 17.11 51.80 -31.14
C LYS A 232 17.75 51.61 -32.51
N LEU A 233 18.17 50.39 -32.85
CA LEU A 233 18.75 50.09 -34.17
C LEU A 233 17.70 50.18 -35.29
N GLU A 234 16.47 49.73 -35.04
CA GLU A 234 15.36 49.89 -35.97
C GLU A 234 15.07 51.37 -36.24
N GLN A 235 15.03 52.20 -35.19
CA GLN A 235 14.87 53.65 -35.32
C GLN A 235 16.00 54.26 -36.18
N GLN A 236 17.26 53.94 -35.89
CA GLN A 236 18.40 54.42 -36.69
C GLN A 236 18.32 53.98 -38.15
N CYS A 237 17.90 52.74 -38.42
CA CYS A 237 17.68 52.26 -39.78
C CYS A 237 16.58 53.06 -40.50
N THR A 238 15.47 53.37 -39.81
CA THR A 238 14.40 54.18 -40.41
C THR A 238 14.84 55.61 -40.70
N GLU A 239 15.61 56.23 -39.81
CA GLU A 239 16.19 57.57 -39.99
C GLU A 239 17.14 57.59 -41.20
N LEU A 240 18.09 56.66 -41.27
CA LEU A 240 19.02 56.54 -42.41
C LEU A 240 18.30 56.29 -43.74
N LEU A 241 17.19 55.55 -43.73
CA LEU A 241 16.36 55.36 -44.93
C LEU A 241 15.67 56.66 -45.36
N SER A 242 15.19 57.46 -44.40
CA SER A 242 14.64 58.80 -44.65
C SER A 242 15.70 59.72 -45.24
N ASP A 243 16.86 59.83 -44.60
CA ASP A 243 17.99 60.65 -45.05
C ASP A 243 18.47 60.26 -46.46
N LYS A 244 18.56 58.94 -46.72
CA LYS A 244 18.89 58.42 -48.06
C LYS A 244 17.84 58.83 -49.10
N GLN A 245 16.56 58.85 -48.73
CA GLN A 245 15.50 59.28 -49.63
C GLN A 245 15.53 60.79 -49.86
N GLU A 246 15.79 61.59 -48.81
CA GLU A 246 15.94 63.05 -48.90
C GLU A 246 17.12 63.45 -49.78
N THR A 247 18.30 62.88 -49.50
CA THR A 247 19.52 63.09 -50.31
C THR A 247 19.32 62.66 -51.77
N LYS A 248 18.57 61.58 -52.04
CA LYS A 248 18.20 61.19 -53.41
C LYS A 248 17.33 62.24 -54.10
N VAL A 249 16.32 62.77 -53.40
CA VAL A 249 15.44 63.83 -53.92
C VAL A 249 16.24 65.11 -54.18
N GLU A 250 17.10 65.53 -53.25
CA GLU A 250 17.95 66.70 -53.42
C GLU A 250 18.95 66.54 -54.58
N ASN A 251 19.58 65.37 -54.71
CA ASN A 251 20.47 65.06 -55.84
C ASN A 251 19.74 65.14 -57.18
N SER A 252 18.49 64.64 -57.25
CA SER A 252 17.63 64.79 -58.43
C SER A 252 17.31 66.25 -58.74
N LYS A 253 17.00 67.07 -57.73
CA LYS A 253 16.78 68.51 -57.90
C LYS A 253 18.04 69.22 -58.41
N LEU A 254 19.19 68.96 -57.79
CA LEU A 254 20.48 69.53 -58.21
C LEU A 254 20.85 69.13 -59.63
N LYS A 255 20.57 67.89 -60.04
CA LYS A 255 20.76 67.45 -61.44
C LYS A 255 19.89 68.23 -62.41
N LEU A 256 18.62 68.45 -62.08
CA LEU A 256 17.70 69.24 -62.91
C LEU A 256 18.19 70.69 -63.03
N THR A 257 18.53 71.34 -61.91
CA THR A 257 19.04 72.72 -61.94
C THR A 257 20.37 72.82 -62.68
N ASN A 258 21.25 71.83 -62.57
CA ASN A 258 22.52 71.81 -63.32
C ASN A 258 22.27 71.64 -64.83
N GLN A 259 21.30 70.80 -65.23
CA GLN A 259 20.87 70.70 -66.63
C GLN A 259 20.21 71.99 -67.16
N GLU A 260 19.49 72.73 -66.32
CA GLU A 260 18.94 74.04 -66.68
C GLU A 260 20.05 75.07 -66.87
N LEU A 261 21.00 75.15 -65.93
CA LEU A 261 22.16 76.04 -66.03
C LEU A 261 23.04 75.73 -67.24
N LEU A 262 23.27 74.46 -67.58
CA LEU A 262 23.99 74.07 -68.80
C LEU A 262 23.26 74.55 -70.06
N ARG A 263 21.94 74.37 -70.13
CA ARG A 263 21.13 74.87 -71.26
C ARG A 263 21.22 76.38 -71.37
N ASP A 264 21.19 77.11 -70.26
CA ASP A 264 21.30 78.57 -70.27
C ASP A 264 22.72 79.04 -70.60
N LEU A 265 23.75 78.30 -70.17
CA LEU A 265 25.14 78.54 -70.57
C LEU A 265 25.33 78.30 -72.08
N GLU A 266 24.75 77.24 -72.64
CA GLU A 266 24.76 76.95 -74.08
C GLU A 266 24.07 78.05 -74.87
N LYS A 267 22.88 78.51 -74.43
CA LYS A 267 22.17 79.63 -75.05
C LYS A 267 23.02 80.90 -75.04
N THR A 268 23.53 81.28 -73.88
CA THR A 268 24.35 82.51 -73.74
C THR A 268 25.67 82.42 -74.50
N SER A 269 26.30 81.25 -74.56
CA SER A 269 27.49 81.00 -75.39
C SER A 269 27.18 81.13 -76.89
N HIS A 270 26.03 80.59 -77.34
CA HIS A 270 25.56 80.74 -78.71
C HIS A 270 25.28 82.20 -79.06
N GLU A 271 24.55 82.91 -78.18
CA GLU A 271 24.30 84.35 -78.30
C GLU A 271 25.60 85.17 -78.35
N LEU A 272 26.58 84.84 -77.49
CA LEU A 272 27.90 85.47 -77.48
C LEU A 272 28.66 85.21 -78.79
N THR A 273 28.60 83.99 -79.32
CA THR A 273 29.24 83.64 -80.60
C THR A 273 28.61 84.41 -81.76
N LEU A 274 27.28 84.53 -81.78
CA LEU A 274 26.57 85.35 -82.76
C LEU A 274 26.98 86.83 -82.66
N ALA A 275 27.07 87.37 -81.44
CA ALA A 275 27.54 88.74 -81.21
C ALA A 275 29.01 88.93 -81.64
N GLN A 276 29.88 87.96 -81.39
CA GLN A 276 31.28 87.98 -81.86
C GLN A 276 31.36 87.95 -83.40
N GLN A 277 30.55 87.11 -84.07
CA GLN A 277 30.47 87.08 -85.53
C GLN A 277 29.98 88.41 -86.10
N GLN A 278 28.95 89.02 -85.49
CA GLN A 278 28.47 90.34 -85.88
C GLN A 278 29.54 91.42 -85.71
N LEU A 279 30.29 91.40 -84.60
CA LEU A 279 31.42 92.31 -84.38
C LEU A 279 32.52 92.12 -85.44
N LEU A 280 32.86 90.88 -85.80
CA LEU A 280 33.82 90.57 -86.88
C LEU A 280 33.36 91.13 -88.23
N MET A 281 32.07 90.95 -88.57
CA MET A 281 31.49 91.51 -89.80
C MET A 281 31.58 93.05 -89.81
N LEU A 282 31.24 93.70 -88.70
CA LEU A 282 31.35 95.15 -88.57
C LEU A 282 32.81 95.64 -88.63
N GLN A 283 33.75 94.85 -88.10
CA GLN A 283 35.17 95.14 -88.17
C GLN A 283 35.70 95.01 -89.60
N ASP A 284 35.31 93.96 -90.33
CA ASP A 284 35.65 93.76 -91.74
C ASP A 284 35.06 94.85 -92.65
N GLU A 285 33.81 95.25 -92.38
CA GLU A 285 33.18 96.39 -93.04
C GLU A 285 33.91 97.70 -92.71
N SER A 286 34.32 97.91 -91.46
CA SER A 286 35.12 99.06 -91.06
C SER A 286 36.51 99.08 -91.70
N THR A 287 37.17 97.93 -91.89
CA THR A 287 38.45 97.84 -92.60
C THR A 287 38.29 98.07 -94.08
N ARG A 288 37.25 97.51 -94.72
CA ARG A 288 36.93 97.80 -96.12
C ARG A 288 36.61 99.27 -96.37
N LEU A 289 35.81 99.89 -95.50
CA LEU A 289 35.53 101.34 -95.59
C LEU A 289 36.77 102.19 -95.31
N HIS A 290 37.74 101.68 -94.54
CA HIS A 290 39.03 102.34 -94.34
C HIS A 290 39.93 102.21 -95.59
N GLU A 291 40.00 101.02 -96.19
CA GLU A 291 40.72 100.77 -97.45
C GLU A 291 40.12 101.56 -98.63
N GLU A 292 38.79 101.67 -98.72
CA GLU A 292 38.11 102.53 -99.71
C GLU A 292 38.36 104.03 -99.49
N LYS A 293 38.75 104.45 -98.28
CA LYS A 293 39.10 105.85 -97.97
C LYS A 293 40.55 106.20 -98.23
N GLU A 294 41.44 105.21 -98.39
CA GLU A 294 42.86 105.42 -98.69
C GLU A 294 43.20 105.33 -100.19
N MET A 295 42.19 105.11 -101.06
CA MET A 295 42.25 105.25 -102.52
C MET A 295 41.61 106.56 -103.02
#